data_AF-A0A1F9N9K4-F1
#
_entry.id   AF-A0A1F9N9K4-F1
#
_cell.length_a   1.000
_cell.length_b   1.000
_cell.length_c   1.000
_cell.angle_alpha   90.00
_cell.angle_beta   90.00
_cell.angle_gamma   90.00
#
_symmetry.space_group_name_H-M   'P 1'
#
loop_
_entity.id
_entity.type
_entity.pdbx_description
1 polymer ?
#
loop_
_entity_poly.entity_id
_entity_poly.type
_entity_poly.pdbx_seq_one_letter_code
_entity_poly.pdbx_strand_id
1 'polypeptide(L)' 'MGFGIVMGRALRSLRFDRTGLCEVCNKWVSEVHYQVEGRTFEVGGEICVTQHECNSHFGHRACLLGTRR' A
#
# COMPACT_ATOMS: atom_id res chain seq x y z
N MET A 1 27.58 -6.69 11.11
CA MET A 1 26.46 -7.60 10.84
C MET A 1 25.39 -6.78 10.14
N GLY A 2 25.01 -7.16 8.91
CA GLY A 2 24.18 -6.32 8.04
C GLY A 2 22.71 -6.33 8.44
N PHE A 3 22.12 -5.15 8.60
CA PHE A 3 20.69 -4.96 8.89
C PHE A 3 19.90 -5.06 7.58
N GLY A 4 19.01 -6.06 7.48
CA GLY A 4 18.12 -6.25 6.34
C GLY A 4 16.72 -5.74 6.64
N ILE A 5 16.27 -4.73 5.91
CA ILE A 5 14.91 -4.19 6.03
C ILE A 5 13.97 -5.07 5.18
N VAL A 6 13.06 -5.80 5.81
CA VAL A 6 12.07 -6.62 5.09
C VAL A 6 10.77 -5.83 4.98
N MET A 7 10.60 -5.12 3.86
CA MET A 7 9.40 -4.34 3.53
C MET A 7 8.23 -5.28 3.21
N GLY A 8 7.40 -5.59 4.20
CA GLY A 8 6.17 -6.37 4.02
C GLY A 8 5.00 -5.48 3.66
N ARG A 9 4.44 -5.61 2.45
CA ARG A 9 3.28 -4.83 1.98
C ARG A 9 2.13 -5.73 1.57
N ALA A 10 0.97 -5.57 2.19
CA ALA A 10 -0.22 -6.34 1.85
C ALA A 10 -1.19 -5.49 1.01
N LEU A 11 -1.48 -5.93 -0.22
CA LEU A 11 -2.60 -5.41 -1.02
C LEU A 11 -3.88 -6.08 -0.51
N ARG A 12 -4.66 -5.36 0.30
CA ARG A 12 -5.91 -5.87 0.85
C ARG A 12 -7.04 -5.60 -0.15
N SER A 13 -7.33 -6.56 -1.02
CA SER A 13 -8.49 -6.49 -1.92
C SER A 13 -9.77 -6.82 -1.15
N LEU A 14 -10.48 -5.79 -0.69
CA LEU A 14 -11.84 -5.93 -0.19
C LEU A 14 -12.79 -5.90 -1.40
N ARG A 15 -13.38 -7.05 -1.74
CA ARG A 15 -14.40 -7.17 -2.80
C ARG A 15 -15.68 -6.45 -2.35
N PHE A 16 -15.78 -5.17 -2.69
CA PHE A 16 -17.01 -4.40 -2.66
C PHE A 16 -17.07 -3.70 -4.02
N ASP A 17 -18.25 -3.60 -4.61
CA ASP A 17 -18.62 -2.79 -5.79
C ASP A 17 -18.19 -1.32 -5.67
N ARG A 18 -16.88 -1.05 -5.62
CA ARG A 18 -16.28 0.26 -5.46
C ARG A 18 -15.79 0.67 -6.82
N THR A 19 -16.70 1.05 -7.70
CA THR A 19 -16.33 1.89 -8.85
C THR A 19 -15.91 3.26 -8.30
N GLY A 20 -14.86 3.86 -8.83
CA GLY A 20 -14.40 5.17 -8.34
C GLY A 20 -13.22 5.72 -9.12
N LEU A 21 -12.74 6.90 -8.73
CA LEU A 21 -11.60 7.53 -9.38
C LEU A 21 -10.28 6.94 -8.87
N CYS A 22 -9.33 6.70 -9.78
CA CYS A 22 -7.96 6.34 -9.41
C CYS A 22 -7.15 7.59 -9.09
N GLU A 23 -6.51 7.66 -7.92
CA GLU A 23 -5.71 8.83 -7.49
C GLU A 23 -4.37 8.96 -8.22
N VAL A 24 -3.91 7.91 -8.89
CA VAL A 24 -2.61 7.89 -9.57
C VAL A 24 -2.73 8.41 -11.00
N CYS A 25 -3.78 8.02 -11.72
CA CYS A 25 -3.96 8.37 -13.12
C CYS A 25 -5.20 9.22 -13.39
N ASN A 26 -5.98 9.55 -12.36
CA ASN A 26 -7.21 10.33 -12.39
C ASN A 26 -8.29 9.78 -13.34
N LYS A 27 -8.23 8.49 -13.68
CA LYS A 27 -9.23 7.81 -14.51
C LYS A 27 -10.22 7.04 -13.63
N TRP A 28 -11.45 6.92 -14.10
CA TRP A 28 -12.47 6.08 -13.48
C TRP A 28 -12.07 4.61 -13.58
N VAL A 29 -12.21 3.86 -12.48
CA VAL A 29 -11.98 2.42 -12.42
C VAL A 29 -13.23 1.73 -11.93
N SER A 30 -13.58 0.62 -12.59
CA SER A 30 -14.75 -0.18 -12.22
C SER A 30 -14.51 -1.02 -10.95
N GLU A 31 -13.25 -1.27 -10.61
CA GLU A 31 -12.82 -1.97 -9.39
C GLU A 31 -11.70 -1.16 -8.71
N VAL A 32 -12.05 -0.38 -7.70
CA VAL A 32 -11.10 0.38 -6.87
C VAL A 32 -10.45 -0.57 -5.89
N HIS A 33 -9.13 -0.71 -6.00
CA HIS A 33 -8.31 -1.37 -5.00
C HIS A 33 -7.82 -0.35 -3.98
N TYR A 34 -7.58 -0.81 -2.76
CA TYR A 34 -6.99 -0.01 -1.70
C TYR A 34 -5.62 -0.58 -1.34
N GLN A 35 -4.59 0.24 -1.51
CA GLN A 35 -3.23 -0.08 -1.10
C GLN A 35 -2.90 0.72 0.15
N VAL A 36 -2.66 0.01 1.25
CA VAL A 36 -2.08 0.57 2.48
C VAL A 36 -0.59 0.28 2.43
N GLU A 37 0.24 1.32 2.38
CA GLU A 37 1.65 1.16 2.68
C GLU A 37 1.87 1.21 4.19
N GLY A 38 2.76 0.35 4.68
CA GLY A 38 3.26 0.37 6.03
C GLY A 38 4.77 0.12 5.99
N ARG A 39 5.51 0.76 6.88
CA ARG A 39 6.93 0.51 7.09
C ARG A 39 7.11 -0.35 8.33
N THR A 40 7.87 -1.41 8.19
CA THR A 40 8.40 -2.19 9.29
C THR A 40 9.70 -1.57 9.78
N PHE A 41 9.83 -1.40 11.09
CA PHE A 41 11.05 -0.95 11.75
C PHE A 41 11.27 -1.77 13.01
N GLU A 42 12.53 -2.01 13.36
CA GLU A 42 12.90 -2.80 14.53
C GLU A 42 13.23 -1.88 15.70
N VAL A 43 12.60 -2.12 16.86
CA VAL A 43 12.94 -1.43 18.11
C VAL A 43 13.20 -2.50 19.16
N GLY A 44 14.43 -2.58 19.67
CA GLY A 44 14.78 -3.53 20.72
C GLY A 44 14.64 -5.01 20.34
N GLY A 45 14.71 -5.35 19.03
CA GLY A 45 14.50 -6.71 18.53
C GLY A 45 13.05 -7.07 18.22
N GLU A 46 12.10 -6.15 18.43
CA GLU A 46 10.69 -6.32 18.05
C GLU A 46 10.40 -5.63 16.70
N ILE A 47 9.73 -6.35 15.79
CA ILE A 47 9.28 -5.80 14.51
C ILE A 47 8.00 -5.01 14.74
N CYS A 48 8.10 -3.68 14.66
CA CYS A 48 6.98 -2.76 14.73
C CYS A 48 6.56 -2.34 13.31
N VAL A 49 5.26 -2.11 13.10
CA VAL A 49 4.72 -1.60 11.83
C VAL A 49 4.17 -0.19 12.07
N THR A 50 4.63 0.79 11.30
CA THR A 50 4.09 2.17 11.30
C THR A 50 3.56 2.55 9.94
N GLN A 51 2.51 3.38 9.94
CA GLN A 51 2.00 4.07 8.76
C GLN A 51 2.50 5.53 8.68
N HIS A 52 3.37 5.96 9.61
CA HIS A 52 3.95 7.29 9.58
C HIS A 52 4.73 7.50 8.28
N GLU A 53 4.45 8.61 7.58
CA GLU A 53 4.97 8.93 6.24
C GLU A 53 4.67 7.88 5.15
N CYS A 54 3.69 7.00 5.38
CA CYS A 54 3.22 6.06 4.37
C CYS A 54 1.98 6.63 3.67
N ASN A 55 1.92 6.50 2.35
CA ASN A 55 0.75 6.92 1.59
C ASN A 55 -0.18 5.72 1.40
N SER A 56 -1.46 5.93 1.68
CA SER A 56 -2.51 5.01 1.27
C SER A 56 -3.12 5.53 -0.02
N HIS A 57 -3.23 4.67 -1.03
CA HIS A 57 -3.74 5.05 -2.33
C HIS A 57 -4.90 4.16 -2.75
N PHE A 58 -5.84 4.74 -3.50
CA PHE A 58 -6.95 4.02 -4.12
C PHE A 58 -6.98 4.15 -5.64
N GLY A 59 -7.35 3.06 -6.32
CA GLY A 59 -7.54 3.04 -7.75
C GLY A 59 -7.19 1.71 -8.42
N HIS A 60 -6.70 1.78 -9.66
CA HIS A 60 -6.34 0.59 -10.42
C HIS A 60 -5.25 -0.21 -9.71
N ARG A 61 -5.41 -1.54 -9.63
CA ARG A 61 -4.37 -2.44 -9.11
C ARG A 61 -3.01 -2.19 -9.76
N ALA A 62 -2.97 -1.99 -11.07
CA ALA A 62 -1.74 -1.71 -11.81
C ALA A 62 -1.08 -0.39 -11.41
N CYS A 63 -1.87 0.67 -11.22
CA CYS A 63 -1.37 1.97 -10.78
C CYS A 63 -0.79 1.90 -9.35
N LEU A 64 -1.51 1.22 -8.44
CA LEU A 64 -1.08 1.05 -7.06
C LEU A 64 0.21 0.22 -6.95
N LEU A 65 0.31 -0.85 -7.76
CA LEU A 65 1.53 -1.65 -7.86
C LEU A 65 2.73 -0.84 -8.37
N GLY A 66 2.50 0.14 -9.27
CA GLY A 66 3.54 1.03 -9.79
C GLY A 66 3.97 2.12 -8.80
N THR A 67 3.09 2.54 -7.89
CA THR A 67 3.43 3.51 -6.82
C THR A 67 4.00 2.85 -5.56
N ARG A 68 4.04 1.52 -5.53
CA ARG A 68 4.69 0.73 -4.47
C ARG A 68 6.21 1.00 -4.52
N ARG A 69 6.78 1.70 -3.51
CA ARG A 69 8.23 2.05 -3.47
C ARG A 69 9.20 0.87 -3.55
#